data_AF-A0A0C9TGQ6-F1
#
_entry.id   AF-A0A0C9TGQ6-F1
#
_cell.length_a   1.000
_cell.length_b   1.000
_cell.length_c   1.000
_cell.angle_alpha   90.00
_cell.angle_beta   90.00
_cell.angle_gamma   90.00
#
_symmetry.space_group_name_H-M   'P 1'
#
loop_
_entity.id
_entity.type
_entity.pdbx_description
1 polymer ?
#
loop_
_entity_poly.entity_id
_entity_poly.type
_entity_poly.pdbx_seq_one_letter_code
_entity_poly.pdbx_strand_id
1 'polypeptide(L)'
;KELYGTGLLVFHVYCDIHNIPDAQHAPISRNLLLSFLASCAGVLLGSTISNYTAALKAWHVLHGLTWNINKLEYKALLEGATRLAPTSSKRPKCLPFTAAILEKFSKIMDLEDPRNAVIFACLVSSFYCIARLGEFTVPAISKYNPAKHISCSSLTIIRNHNNVPVMKFSIPATKMSPDGEEVHCAPHVPPSPTDPKTAIQSHFRINQDNPLTHLFSWKHPSGSM
;
A
#
# COMPACT_ATOMS: atom_id res chain seq x y z
N LYS A 1 16.63 -7.32 -2.78
CA LYS A 1 17.38 -8.50 -3.30
C LYS A 1 18.01 -9.35 -2.18
N GLU A 2 18.14 -8.82 -0.95
CA GLU A 2 18.82 -9.50 0.18
C GLU A 2 18.05 -10.69 0.79
N LEU A 3 16.71 -10.66 0.78
CA LEU A 3 15.87 -11.72 1.39
C LEU A 3 16.01 -13.10 0.74
N TYR A 4 16.42 -13.16 -0.53
CA TYR A 4 16.62 -14.43 -1.24
C TYR A 4 17.84 -15.21 -0.71
N GLY A 5 18.90 -14.51 -0.29
CA GLY A 5 20.09 -15.15 0.27
C GLY A 5 19.83 -15.76 1.65
N THR A 6 19.01 -15.09 2.47
CA THR A 6 18.67 -15.57 3.82
C THR A 6 17.95 -16.92 3.79
N GLY A 7 17.02 -17.14 2.86
CA GLY A 7 16.29 -18.41 2.77
C GLY A 7 17.19 -19.60 2.42
N LEU A 8 18.18 -19.40 1.56
CA LEU A 8 19.19 -20.42 1.23
C LEU A 8 20.11 -20.69 2.41
N LEU A 9 20.60 -19.63 3.07
CA LEU A 9 21.46 -19.77 4.24
C LEU A 9 20.79 -20.57 5.36
N VAL A 10 19.53 -20.24 5.68
CA VAL A 10 18.78 -20.93 6.74
C VAL A 10 18.54 -22.40 6.37
N PHE A 11 18.34 -22.72 5.09
CA PHE A 11 18.25 -24.10 4.63
C PHE A 11 19.58 -24.86 4.76
N HIS A 12 20.71 -24.25 4.38
CA HIS A 12 22.02 -24.89 4.55
C HIS A 12 22.34 -25.11 6.03
N VAL A 13 22.10 -24.13 6.90
CA VAL A 13 22.25 -24.30 8.35
C VAL A 13 21.38 -25.44 8.88
N TYR A 14 20.15 -25.57 8.39
CA TYR A 14 19.29 -26.71 8.72
C TYR A 14 19.92 -28.03 8.26
N CYS A 15 20.41 -28.10 7.02
CA CYS A 15 21.10 -29.28 6.51
C CYS A 15 22.33 -29.66 7.35
N ASP A 16 23.14 -28.68 7.76
CA ASP A 16 24.33 -28.89 8.59
C ASP A 16 23.95 -29.46 9.96
N ILE A 17 22.95 -28.86 10.63
CA ILE A 17 22.45 -29.32 11.93
C ILE A 17 21.94 -30.77 11.86
N HIS A 18 21.32 -31.15 10.74
CA HIS A 18 20.77 -32.49 10.53
C HIS A 18 21.73 -33.45 9.82
N ASN A 19 23.00 -33.06 9.61
CA ASN A 19 24.02 -33.85 8.92
C ASN A 19 23.57 -34.36 7.54
N ILE A 20 22.84 -33.53 6.80
CA ILE A 20 22.41 -33.83 5.42
C ILE A 20 23.61 -33.64 4.49
N PRO A 21 24.05 -34.67 3.73
CA PRO A 21 25.18 -34.53 2.82
C PRO A 21 24.94 -33.46 1.74
N ASP A 22 25.97 -32.69 1.39
CA ASP A 22 25.91 -31.62 0.38
C ASP A 22 25.31 -32.06 -0.96
N ALA A 23 25.58 -33.31 -1.37
CA ALA A 23 25.02 -33.91 -2.57
C ALA A 23 23.48 -34.02 -2.57
N GLN A 24 22.84 -33.91 -1.40
CA GLN A 24 21.38 -33.93 -1.24
C GLN A 24 20.78 -32.52 -1.09
N HIS A 25 21.61 -31.48 -0.96
CA HIS A 25 21.12 -30.10 -0.85
C HIS A 25 20.49 -29.66 -2.17
N ALA A 26 21.01 -30.19 -3.29
CA ALA A 26 20.44 -29.95 -4.61
C ALA A 26 20.71 -31.10 -5.61
N PRO A 27 19.70 -31.58 -6.36
CA PRO A 27 18.31 -31.15 -6.31
C PRO A 27 17.62 -31.58 -5.01
N ILE A 28 16.93 -30.63 -4.37
CA ILE A 28 16.26 -30.86 -3.10
C ILE A 28 15.17 -31.93 -3.25
N SER A 29 15.20 -32.94 -2.39
CA SER A 29 14.13 -33.94 -2.35
C SER A 29 12.87 -33.36 -1.71
N ARG A 30 11.71 -33.92 -2.08
CA ARG A 30 10.43 -33.56 -1.44
C ARG A 30 10.49 -33.71 0.08
N ASN A 31 11.03 -34.82 0.57
CA ASN A 31 11.07 -35.12 2.00
C ASN A 31 11.97 -34.15 2.76
N LEU A 32 13.08 -33.75 2.14
CA LEU A 32 13.99 -32.76 2.71
C LEU A 32 13.32 -31.38 2.81
N LEU A 33 12.63 -30.94 1.74
CA LEU A 33 11.87 -29.70 1.80
C LEU A 33 10.76 -29.75 2.86
N LEU A 34 10.02 -30.86 2.94
CA LEU A 34 8.99 -31.07 3.95
C LEU A 34 9.53 -30.94 5.37
N SER A 35 10.65 -31.62 5.66
CA SER A 35 11.25 -31.63 6.98
C SER A 35 11.76 -30.24 7.37
N PHE A 36 12.39 -29.52 6.42
CA PHE A 36 12.80 -28.13 6.60
C PHE A 36 11.61 -27.19 6.86
N LEU A 37 10.51 -27.30 6.10
CA LEU A 37 9.34 -26.45 6.31
C LEU A 37 8.64 -26.78 7.63
N ALA A 38 8.63 -28.05 8.03
CA ALA A 38 8.09 -28.49 9.31
C ALA A 38 8.90 -27.94 10.50
N SER A 39 10.24 -27.87 10.39
CA SER A 39 11.08 -27.27 11.44
C SER A 39 10.87 -25.76 11.58
N CYS A 40 10.40 -25.10 10.51
CA CYS A 40 10.05 -23.68 10.52
C CYS A 40 8.63 -23.41 11.04
N ALA A 41 7.73 -24.38 10.92
CA ALA A 41 6.33 -24.25 11.32
C ALA A 41 6.21 -24.04 12.83
N GLY A 42 5.29 -23.17 13.27
CA GLY A 42 5.12 -22.84 14.70
C GLY A 42 6.13 -21.83 15.25
N VAL A 43 7.28 -21.65 14.60
CA VAL A 43 8.34 -20.72 15.03
C VAL A 43 8.35 -19.45 14.19
N LEU A 44 8.23 -19.59 12.87
CA LEU A 44 8.34 -18.47 11.93
C LEU A 44 6.97 -17.98 11.42
N LEU A 45 6.95 -16.72 10.98
CA LEU A 45 5.84 -16.15 10.23
C LEU A 45 5.60 -16.94 8.94
N GLY A 46 4.35 -17.23 8.59
CA GLY A 46 4.04 -17.94 7.34
C GLY A 46 4.56 -17.22 6.08
N SER A 47 4.64 -15.89 6.09
CA SER A 47 5.26 -15.11 5.01
C SER A 47 6.77 -15.34 4.92
N THR A 48 7.45 -15.58 6.05
CA THR A 48 8.88 -15.91 6.06
C THR A 48 9.12 -17.30 5.48
N ILE A 49 8.31 -18.27 5.89
CA ILE A 49 8.34 -19.63 5.34
C ILE A 49 8.10 -19.58 3.82
N SER A 50 7.11 -18.81 3.37
CA SER A 50 6.81 -18.59 1.94
C SER A 50 8.02 -18.06 1.16
N ASN A 51 8.71 -17.07 1.74
CA ASN A 51 9.89 -16.46 1.13
C ASN A 51 11.06 -17.44 1.04
N TYR A 52 11.31 -18.24 2.07
CA TYR A 52 12.37 -19.25 2.05
C TYR A 52 12.11 -20.30 0.98
N THR A 53 10.90 -20.84 0.90
CA THR A 53 10.54 -21.82 -0.14
C THR A 53 10.65 -21.22 -1.54
N ALA A 54 10.24 -19.95 -1.73
CA ALA A 54 10.39 -19.25 -2.99
C ALA A 54 11.86 -19.04 -3.37
N ALA A 55 12.73 -18.78 -2.38
CA ALA A 55 14.17 -18.63 -2.60
C ALA A 55 14.83 -19.96 -3.01
N LEU A 56 14.50 -21.06 -2.33
CA LEU A 56 14.98 -22.40 -2.70
C LEU A 56 14.56 -22.76 -4.13
N LYS A 57 13.29 -22.53 -4.49
CA LYS A 57 12.80 -22.76 -5.84
C LYS A 57 13.52 -21.90 -6.87
N ALA A 58 13.67 -20.61 -6.61
CA ALA A 58 14.34 -19.69 -7.52
C ALA A 58 15.80 -20.09 -7.75
N TRP A 59 16.50 -20.50 -6.70
CA TRP A 59 17.90 -20.94 -6.80
C TRP A 59 18.05 -22.20 -7.66
N HIS A 60 17.17 -23.20 -7.47
CA HIS A 60 17.18 -24.42 -8.30
C HIS A 60 16.93 -24.09 -9.78
N VAL A 61 15.91 -23.27 -10.07
CA VAL A 61 15.59 -22.84 -11.44
C VAL A 61 16.75 -22.07 -12.07
N LEU A 62 17.39 -21.16 -11.33
CA LEU A 62 18.51 -20.35 -11.82
C LEU A 62 19.73 -21.20 -12.20
N HIS A 63 20.01 -22.27 -11.46
CA HIS A 63 21.15 -23.15 -11.70
C HIS A 63 20.81 -24.35 -12.61
N GLY A 64 19.63 -24.35 -13.24
CA GLY A 64 19.22 -25.44 -14.14
C GLY A 64 18.97 -26.78 -13.44
N LEU A 65 18.74 -26.77 -12.12
CA LEU A 65 18.52 -27.96 -11.32
C LEU A 65 17.05 -28.37 -11.33
N THR A 66 16.80 -29.67 -11.33
CA THR A 66 15.45 -30.22 -11.38
C THR A 66 14.64 -29.88 -10.13
N TRP A 67 13.47 -29.27 -10.32
CA TRP A 67 12.51 -29.01 -9.24
C TRP A 67 11.33 -29.99 -9.32
N ASN A 68 11.44 -31.13 -8.64
CA ASN A 68 10.48 -32.25 -8.71
C ASN A 68 9.29 -32.12 -7.75
N ILE A 69 8.95 -30.90 -7.31
CA ILE A 69 7.86 -30.65 -6.35
C ILE A 69 6.70 -29.99 -7.09
N ASN A 70 5.57 -30.70 -7.16
CA ASN A 70 4.37 -30.23 -7.85
C ASN A 70 3.87 -28.92 -7.21
N LYS A 71 3.37 -27.99 -8.03
CA LYS A 71 2.74 -26.73 -7.60
C LYS A 71 1.60 -26.93 -6.57
N LEU A 72 0.77 -27.96 -6.72
CA LEU A 72 -0.33 -28.25 -5.78
C LEU A 72 0.20 -28.68 -4.41
N GLU A 73 1.16 -29.61 -4.43
CA GLU A 73 1.85 -30.08 -3.22
C GLU A 73 2.58 -28.92 -2.54
N TYR A 74 3.37 -28.16 -3.29
CA TYR A 74 4.03 -26.93 -2.82
C TYR A 74 3.05 -25.98 -2.10
N LYS A 75 1.88 -25.73 -2.69
CA LYS A 75 0.86 -24.85 -2.12
C LYS A 75 0.29 -25.43 -0.82
N ALA A 76 -0.05 -26.72 -0.80
CA ALA A 76 -0.58 -27.39 0.38
C ALA A 76 0.40 -27.38 1.56
N LEU A 77 1.69 -27.60 1.29
CA LEU A 77 2.75 -27.55 2.31
C LEU A 77 2.91 -26.16 2.90
N LEU A 78 2.89 -25.15 2.04
CA LEU A 78 3.01 -23.77 2.47
C LEU A 78 1.80 -23.32 3.30
N GLU A 79 0.59 -23.71 2.90
CA GLU A 79 -0.64 -23.46 3.64
C GLU A 79 -0.62 -24.16 5.01
N GLY A 80 -0.18 -25.42 5.05
CA GLY A 80 -0.03 -26.18 6.29
C GLY A 80 0.93 -25.50 7.28
N ALA A 81 2.13 -25.15 6.83
CA ALA A 81 3.13 -24.48 7.65
C ALA A 81 2.68 -23.08 8.09
N THR A 82 2.03 -22.32 7.19
CA THR A 82 1.48 -20.99 7.48
C THR A 82 0.33 -21.04 8.50
N ARG A 83 -0.49 -22.09 8.45
CA ARG A 83 -1.58 -22.29 9.42
C ARG A 83 -1.05 -22.54 10.84
N LEU A 84 0.10 -23.22 10.93
CA LEU A 84 0.80 -23.47 12.18
C LEU A 84 1.62 -22.27 12.67
N ALA A 85 1.75 -21.19 11.88
CA ALA A 85 2.49 -19.99 12.30
C ALA A 85 1.94 -19.46 13.65
N PRO A 86 2.83 -18.99 14.55
CA PRO A 86 2.43 -18.64 15.91
C PRO A 86 1.41 -17.50 15.90
N THR A 87 0.43 -17.53 16.80
CA THR A 87 -0.62 -16.50 16.87
C THR A 87 -0.05 -15.11 17.14
N SER A 88 1.05 -15.03 17.91
CA SER A 88 1.82 -13.80 18.15
C SER A 88 2.37 -13.15 16.87
N SER A 89 2.50 -13.92 15.78
CA SER A 89 2.97 -13.43 14.49
C SER A 89 1.88 -12.70 13.69
N LYS A 90 0.60 -12.82 14.08
CA LYS A 90 -0.53 -12.14 13.46
C LYS A 90 -0.83 -10.87 14.23
N ARG A 91 -0.71 -9.72 13.56
CA ARG A 91 -1.19 -8.44 14.13
C ARG A 91 -2.72 -8.50 14.29
N PRO A 92 -3.29 -7.92 15.36
CA PRO A 92 -4.73 -7.77 15.47
C PRO A 92 -5.26 -6.97 14.27
N LYS A 93 -6.52 -7.24 13.88
CA LYS A 93 -7.17 -6.45 12.84
C LYS A 93 -7.22 -4.99 13.29
N CYS A 94 -6.70 -4.08 12.46
CA CYS A 94 -6.80 -2.65 12.72
C CYS A 94 -8.28 -2.22 12.63
N LEU A 95 -8.71 -1.35 13.55
CA LEU A 95 -10.04 -0.76 13.45
C LEU A 95 -10.14 0.10 12.18
N PRO A 96 -11.31 0.14 11.53
CA PRO A 96 -11.50 0.95 10.34
C PRO A 96 -11.42 2.44 10.68
N PHE A 97 -10.91 3.23 9.73
CA PHE A 97 -11.07 4.67 9.78
C PHE A 97 -12.51 5.02 9.37
N THR A 98 -13.19 5.89 10.12
CA THR A 98 -14.63 6.15 9.94
C THR A 98 -14.92 7.64 9.75
N ALA A 99 -16.09 7.95 9.18
CA ALA A 99 -16.56 9.33 9.02
C ALA A 99 -16.68 10.06 10.38
N ALA A 100 -17.04 9.34 11.45
CA ALA A 100 -17.08 9.89 12.81
C ALA A 100 -15.69 10.37 13.31
N ILE A 101 -14.60 9.77 12.81
CA ILE A 101 -13.24 10.25 13.10
C ILE A 101 -12.97 11.55 12.34
N LEU A 102 -13.38 11.65 11.07
CA LEU A 102 -13.29 12.89 10.29
C LEU A 102 -14.08 14.04 10.93
N GLU A 103 -15.26 13.76 11.48
CA GLU A 103 -16.05 14.77 12.20
C GLU A 103 -15.40 15.25 13.49
N LYS A 104 -14.61 14.41 14.17
CA LYS A 104 -13.81 14.87 15.32
C LYS A 104 -12.68 15.78 14.85
N PHE A 105 -12.03 15.41 13.75
CA PHE A 105 -10.98 16.21 13.13
C PHE A 105 -11.47 17.58 12.70
N SER A 106 -12.66 17.69 12.09
CA SER A 106 -13.23 18.97 11.69
C SER A 106 -13.56 19.90 12.87
N LYS A 107 -13.78 19.34 14.07
CA LYS A 107 -14.06 20.11 15.30
C LYS A 107 -12.79 20.59 16.01
N ILE A 108 -11.67 19.89 15.82
CA ILE A 108 -10.41 20.15 16.55
C ILE A 108 -9.44 20.98 15.69
N MET A 109 -9.48 20.83 14.36
CA MET A 109 -8.65 21.61 13.45
C MET A 109 -9.24 22.99 13.22
N ASP A 110 -8.39 24.02 13.27
CA ASP A 110 -8.73 25.34 12.75
C ASP A 110 -8.65 25.32 11.23
N LEU A 111 -9.79 25.31 10.55
CA LEU A 111 -9.87 25.25 9.09
C LEU A 111 -9.64 26.60 8.39
N GLU A 112 -9.41 27.67 9.14
CA GLU A 112 -8.91 28.95 8.60
C GLU A 112 -7.37 28.97 8.51
N ASP A 113 -6.67 28.09 9.25
CA ASP A 113 -5.24 27.91 9.10
C ASP A 113 -4.91 27.24 7.74
N PRO A 114 -4.03 27.83 6.91
CA PRO A 114 -3.66 27.32 5.59
C PRO A 114 -3.26 25.84 5.57
N ARG A 115 -2.50 25.39 6.58
CA ARG A 115 -1.99 24.02 6.67
C ARG A 115 -3.11 23.05 7.07
N ASN A 116 -3.88 23.38 8.08
CA ASN A 116 -4.98 22.54 8.54
C ASN A 116 -6.06 22.39 7.47
N ALA A 117 -6.40 23.48 6.75
CA ALA A 117 -7.37 23.46 5.67
C ALA A 117 -6.98 22.46 4.56
N VAL A 118 -5.70 22.45 4.15
CA VAL A 118 -5.21 21.52 3.12
C VAL A 118 -5.17 20.07 3.62
N ILE A 119 -4.74 19.85 4.86
CA ILE A 119 -4.67 18.52 5.47
C ILE A 119 -6.07 17.93 5.55
N PHE A 120 -7.04 18.72 6.03
CA PHE A 120 -8.42 18.29 6.16
C PHE A 120 -9.05 18.00 4.80
N ALA A 121 -8.87 18.87 3.80
CA ALA A 121 -9.34 18.63 2.43
C ALA A 121 -8.76 17.33 1.86
N CYS A 122 -7.44 17.11 1.99
CA CYS A 122 -6.78 15.89 1.54
C CYS A 122 -7.33 14.64 2.22
N LEU A 123 -7.53 14.70 3.55
CA LEU A 123 -8.06 13.58 4.34
C LEU A 123 -9.47 13.19 3.89
N VAL A 124 -10.36 14.18 3.77
CA VAL A 124 -11.75 13.98 3.38
C VAL A 124 -11.83 13.47 1.94
N SER A 125 -11.10 14.07 0.99
CA SER A 125 -11.07 13.59 -0.39
C SER A 125 -10.54 12.16 -0.51
N SER A 126 -9.44 11.84 0.20
CA SER A 126 -8.89 10.48 0.20
C SER A 126 -9.89 9.47 0.75
N PHE A 127 -10.58 9.82 1.84
CA PHE A 127 -11.56 8.95 2.49
C PHE A 127 -12.75 8.64 1.57
N TYR A 128 -13.40 9.67 1.02
CA TYR A 128 -14.60 9.48 0.20
C TYR A 128 -14.32 8.98 -1.22
N CYS A 129 -13.11 9.20 -1.74
CA CYS A 129 -12.67 8.58 -3.00
C CYS A 129 -12.17 7.15 -2.82
N ILE A 130 -11.97 6.68 -1.58
CA ILE A 130 -11.28 5.40 -1.27
C ILE A 130 -9.88 5.38 -1.94
N ALA A 131 -9.24 6.55 -1.99
CA ALA A 131 -7.95 6.71 -2.64
C ALA A 131 -6.82 6.32 -1.68
N ARG A 132 -5.68 5.87 -2.23
CA ARG A 132 -4.47 5.71 -1.43
C ARG A 132 -3.92 7.09 -1.12
N LEU A 133 -3.44 7.31 0.11
CA LEU A 133 -2.89 8.61 0.48
C LEU A 133 -1.73 9.05 -0.45
N GLY A 134 -0.93 8.10 -0.94
CA GLY A 134 0.16 8.38 -1.88
C GLY A 134 -0.30 8.80 -3.29
N GLU A 135 -1.58 8.66 -3.64
CA GLU A 135 -2.14 9.19 -4.89
C GLU A 135 -2.45 10.69 -4.79
N PHE A 136 -2.70 11.18 -3.57
CA PHE A 136 -3.02 12.58 -3.27
C PHE A 136 -1.94 13.32 -2.48
N THR A 137 -0.79 12.69 -2.23
CA THR A 137 0.30 13.34 -1.48
C THR A 137 1.63 13.12 -2.17
N VAL A 138 2.54 14.07 -1.97
CA VAL A 138 3.93 13.99 -2.39
C VAL A 138 4.83 13.99 -1.16
N PRO A 139 5.95 13.24 -1.15
CA PRO A 139 6.85 13.21 0.01
C PRO A 139 7.48 14.57 0.35
N ALA A 140 7.65 15.43 -0.66
CA ALA A 140 8.14 16.80 -0.52
C ALA A 140 7.69 17.64 -1.71
N ILE A 141 7.56 18.95 -1.52
CA ILE A 141 7.20 19.92 -2.57
C ILE A 141 8.20 19.84 -3.75
N SER A 142 9.50 19.72 -3.45
CA SER A 142 10.56 19.57 -4.46
C SER A 142 10.49 18.28 -5.28
N LYS A 143 9.65 17.32 -4.88
CA LYS A 143 9.39 16.08 -5.62
C LYS A 143 8.09 16.13 -6.42
N TYR A 144 7.40 17.27 -6.44
CA TYR A 144 6.25 17.45 -7.32
C TYR A 144 6.66 17.26 -8.78
N ASN A 145 5.81 16.59 -9.54
CA ASN A 145 6.01 16.32 -10.95
C ASN A 145 4.61 16.28 -11.58
N PRO A 146 4.25 17.23 -12.45
CA PRO A 146 2.91 17.30 -13.03
C PRO A 146 2.56 16.10 -13.91
N ALA A 147 3.55 15.36 -14.42
CA ALA A 147 3.32 14.13 -15.17
C ALA A 147 2.96 12.91 -14.29
N LYS A 148 3.10 13.02 -12.97
CA LYS A 148 2.82 11.92 -12.03
C LYS A 148 1.83 12.26 -10.94
N HIS A 149 1.76 13.53 -10.56
CA HIS A 149 1.04 13.97 -9.38
C HIS A 149 -0.10 14.90 -9.77
N ILE A 150 -1.20 14.77 -9.04
CA ILE A 150 -2.41 15.54 -9.28
C ILE A 150 -2.15 17.05 -9.12
N SER A 151 -2.78 17.85 -10.00
CA SER A 151 -2.74 19.32 -9.94
C SER A 151 -4.11 19.86 -9.55
N CYS A 152 -4.18 21.15 -9.20
CA CYS A 152 -5.47 21.79 -8.98
C CYS A 152 -6.37 21.74 -10.23
N SER A 153 -5.80 21.84 -11.43
CA SER A 153 -6.55 21.72 -12.70
C SER A 153 -7.09 20.32 -12.98
N SER A 154 -6.61 19.30 -12.27
CA SER A 154 -7.05 17.91 -12.41
C SER A 154 -8.36 17.61 -11.67
N LEU A 155 -8.89 18.57 -10.89
CA LEU A 155 -10.18 18.45 -10.22
C LEU A 155 -11.28 19.11 -11.07
N THR A 156 -12.31 18.33 -11.39
CA THR A 156 -13.51 18.82 -12.08
C THR A 156 -14.77 18.36 -11.36
N ILE A 157 -15.84 19.15 -11.45
CA ILE A 157 -17.18 18.73 -11.01
C ILE A 157 -17.96 18.35 -12.26
N ILE A 158 -18.24 17.06 -12.40
CA ILE A 158 -19.06 16.51 -13.47
C ILE A 158 -20.45 16.17 -12.95
N ARG A 159 -21.35 15.76 -13.85
CA ARG A 159 -22.65 15.20 -13.49
C ARG A 159 -22.71 13.74 -13.93
N ASN A 160 -23.28 12.88 -13.10
CA ASN A 160 -23.53 11.49 -13.49
C ASN A 160 -24.78 11.38 -14.39
N HIS A 161 -25.12 10.15 -14.80
CA HIS A 161 -26.30 9.85 -15.62
C HIS A 161 -27.63 10.32 -14.99
N ASN A 162 -27.69 10.44 -13.66
CA ASN A 162 -28.84 10.94 -12.91
C ASN A 162 -28.76 12.46 -12.64
N ASN A 163 -27.88 13.18 -13.33
CA ASN A 163 -27.69 14.61 -13.20
C ASN A 163 -27.22 15.08 -11.80
N VAL A 164 -26.67 14.17 -10.99
CA VAL A 164 -26.13 14.43 -9.65
C VAL A 164 -24.66 14.86 -9.75
N PRO A 165 -24.22 15.90 -9.03
CA PRO A 165 -22.83 16.36 -9.06
C PRO A 165 -21.88 15.30 -8.49
N VAL A 166 -20.74 15.12 -9.16
CA VAL A 166 -19.65 14.22 -8.75
C VAL A 166 -18.34 14.98 -8.90
N MET A 167 -17.50 14.92 -7.89
CA MET A 167 -16.13 15.43 -7.94
C MET A 167 -15.25 14.37 -8.58
N LYS A 168 -14.60 14.73 -9.68
CA LYS A 168 -13.69 13.88 -10.44
C LYS A 168 -12.26 14.38 -10.27
N PHE A 169 -11.38 13.48 -9.85
CA PHE A 169 -9.95 13.71 -9.69
C PHE A 169 -9.19 12.86 -10.71
N SER A 170 -8.55 13.51 -11.68
CA SER A 170 -7.74 12.83 -12.70
C SER A 170 -6.28 12.72 -12.23
N ILE A 171 -5.87 11.53 -11.79
CA ILE A 171 -4.51 11.26 -11.31
C ILE A 171 -3.64 10.87 -12.51
N PRO A 172 -2.54 11.60 -12.81
CA PRO A 172 -1.75 11.36 -14.02
C PRO A 172 -1.07 10.00 -14.09
N ALA A 173 -0.63 9.46 -12.95
CA ALA A 173 -0.02 8.13 -12.90
C ALA A 173 -0.20 7.50 -11.51
N THR A 174 -0.46 6.19 -11.48
CA THR A 174 -0.44 5.39 -10.26
C THR A 174 0.57 4.25 -10.38
N LYS A 175 0.83 3.54 -9.29
CA LYS A 175 1.73 2.38 -9.30
C LYS A 175 1.28 1.29 -10.30
N MET A 176 -0.03 1.17 -10.51
CA MET A 176 -0.63 0.13 -11.34
C MET A 176 -1.04 0.63 -12.73
N SER A 177 -1.25 1.94 -12.89
CA SER A 177 -1.59 2.56 -14.17
C SER A 177 -0.65 3.73 -14.47
N PRO A 178 0.40 3.52 -15.30
CA PRO A 178 1.28 4.59 -15.73
C PRO A 178 0.57 5.69 -16.54
N ASP A 179 -0.54 5.36 -17.19
CA ASP A 179 -1.35 6.28 -18.01
C ASP A 179 -2.42 7.02 -17.18
N GLY A 180 -2.44 6.80 -15.86
CA GLY A 180 -3.33 7.49 -14.93
C GLY A 180 -4.62 6.75 -14.63
N GLU A 181 -5.32 7.26 -13.62
CA GLU A 181 -6.61 6.75 -13.12
C GLU A 181 -7.49 7.92 -12.69
N GLU A 182 -8.80 7.72 -12.71
CA GLU A 182 -9.77 8.68 -12.19
C GLU A 182 -10.41 8.15 -10.92
N VAL A 183 -10.43 8.98 -9.87
CA VAL A 183 -11.16 8.69 -8.64
C VAL A 183 -12.26 9.72 -8.43
N HIS A 184 -13.32 9.30 -7.75
CA HIS A 184 -14.55 10.06 -7.68
C HIS A 184 -15.12 10.07 -6.27
N CYS A 185 -15.68 11.20 -5.86
CA CYS A 185 -16.54 11.26 -4.67
C CYS A 185 -17.73 12.20 -4.92
N ALA A 186 -18.82 11.98 -4.20
CA ALA A 186 -20.00 12.83 -4.27
C ALA A 186 -19.94 13.93 -3.19
N PRO A 187 -20.32 15.18 -3.51
CA PRO A 187 -20.66 16.17 -2.51
C PRO A 187 -21.84 15.69 -1.66
N HIS A 188 -21.86 16.05 -0.37
CA HIS A 188 -22.98 15.75 0.51
C HIS A 188 -24.15 16.72 0.30
N VAL A 189 -25.37 16.20 0.37
CA VAL A 189 -26.61 16.99 0.26
C VAL A 189 -27.53 16.60 1.43
N PRO A 190 -27.73 17.47 2.45
CA PRO A 190 -27.06 18.77 2.64
C PRO A 190 -25.56 18.64 2.96
N PRO A 191 -24.77 19.72 2.84
CA PRO A 191 -23.35 19.70 3.21
C PRO A 191 -23.15 19.32 4.68
N SER A 192 -22.26 18.37 4.94
CA SER A 192 -21.84 17.98 6.30
C SER A 192 -20.48 18.61 6.65
N PRO A 193 -20.05 18.57 7.93
CA PRO A 193 -18.71 19.02 8.33
C PRO A 193 -17.56 18.27 7.65
N THR A 194 -17.84 17.13 7.01
CA THR A 194 -16.89 16.29 6.28
C THR A 194 -17.21 16.26 4.79
N ASP A 195 -17.98 17.22 4.27
CA ASP A 195 -18.28 17.30 2.85
C ASP A 195 -16.99 17.59 2.04
N PRO A 196 -16.59 16.69 1.11
CA PRO A 196 -15.37 16.87 0.32
C PRO A 196 -15.38 18.16 -0.50
N LYS A 197 -16.55 18.57 -1.00
CA LYS A 197 -16.69 19.79 -1.79
C LYS A 197 -16.41 21.03 -0.94
N THR A 198 -17.06 21.14 0.21
CA THR A 198 -16.87 22.26 1.14
C THR A 198 -15.43 22.33 1.64
N ALA A 199 -14.82 21.18 1.99
CA ALA A 199 -13.43 21.13 2.45
C ALA A 199 -12.45 21.63 1.38
N ILE A 200 -12.60 21.18 0.12
CA ILE A 200 -11.77 21.65 -1.00
C ILE A 200 -12.01 23.14 -1.28
N GLN A 201 -13.26 23.60 -1.27
CA GLN A 201 -13.56 25.01 -1.49
C GLN A 201 -12.92 25.92 -0.42
N SER A 202 -12.93 25.51 0.85
CA SER A 202 -12.24 26.24 1.91
C SER A 202 -10.73 26.24 1.69
N HIS A 203 -10.17 25.07 1.37
CA HIS A 203 -8.75 24.94 1.05
C HIS A 203 -8.34 25.87 -0.10
N PHE A 204 -9.08 25.87 -1.21
CA PHE A 204 -8.82 26.71 -2.37
C PHE A 204 -8.94 28.20 -2.07
N ARG A 205 -9.95 28.61 -1.29
CA ARG A 205 -10.11 30.00 -0.85
C ARG A 205 -8.87 30.52 -0.10
N ILE A 206 -8.25 29.68 0.72
CA ILE A 206 -7.14 30.09 1.60
C ILE A 206 -5.78 29.95 0.88
N ASN A 207 -5.59 28.87 0.13
CA ASN A 207 -4.27 28.45 -0.34
C ASN A 207 -4.03 28.64 -1.84
N GLN A 208 -5.08 28.75 -2.65
CA GLN A 208 -4.91 28.60 -4.10
C GLN A 208 -4.71 29.94 -4.81
N ASP A 209 -3.67 29.98 -5.63
CA ASP A 209 -3.35 31.06 -6.57
C ASP A 209 -2.91 30.53 -7.94
N ASN A 210 -2.43 29.28 -8.04
CA ASN A 210 -1.96 28.68 -9.28
C ASN A 210 -2.68 27.35 -9.60
N PRO A 211 -3.23 27.16 -10.81
CA PRO A 211 -3.89 25.91 -11.21
C PRO A 211 -2.92 24.74 -11.46
N LEU A 212 -1.62 25.02 -11.67
CA LEU A 212 -0.59 24.02 -11.99
C LEU A 212 0.14 23.47 -10.77
N THR A 213 -0.11 24.03 -9.58
CA THR A 213 0.46 23.47 -8.34
C THR A 213 -0.25 22.19 -7.95
N HIS A 214 0.38 21.42 -7.07
CA HIS A 214 -0.20 20.22 -6.52
C HIS A 214 -1.55 20.52 -5.86
N LEU A 215 -2.55 19.65 -6.06
CA LEU A 215 -3.93 19.86 -5.59
C LEU A 215 -4.02 20.19 -4.09
N PHE A 216 -3.20 19.52 -3.29
CA PHE A 216 -3.12 19.73 -1.85
C PHE A 216 -1.78 20.39 -1.49
N SER A 217 -1.61 21.64 -1.88
CA SER A 217 -0.44 22.48 -1.54
C SER A 217 -0.90 23.72 -0.77
N TRP A 218 -0.08 24.18 0.18
CA TRP A 218 -0.46 25.30 1.05
C TRP A 218 0.66 26.33 1.16
N LYS A 219 0.30 27.56 1.48
CA LYS A 219 1.23 28.69 1.57
C LYS A 219 1.95 28.68 2.91
N HIS A 220 3.26 28.49 2.88
CA HIS A 220 4.06 28.59 4.10
C HIS A 220 4.18 30.07 4.53
N PRO A 221 4.00 30.42 5.83
CA PRO A 221 4.08 31.81 6.31
C PRO A 221 5.43 32.49 6.02
N SER A 222 6.48 31.71 5.80
CA SER A 222 7.85 32.18 5.60
C SER A 222 8.39 31.94 4.17
N GLY A 223 7.55 31.56 3.21
CA GLY A 223 8.00 31.18 1.87
C GLY A 223 7.23 31.90 0.77
N SER A 224 7.90 32.81 0.07
CA SER A 224 7.53 33.23 -1.28
C SER A 224 7.52 31.99 -2.18
N MET A 225 6.52 31.90 -3.07
CA MET A 225 6.40 30.87 -4.10
C MET A 225 7.70 30.64 -4.89
#